data_AF-A0A0Q6R1X3-F1
#
_entry.id   AF-A0A0Q6R1X3-F1
#
_cell.length_a   1.000
_cell.length_b   1.000
_cell.length_c   1.000
_cell.angle_alpha   90.00
_cell.angle_beta   90.00
_cell.angle_gamma   90.00
#
_symmetry.space_group_name_H-M   'P 1'
#
loop_
_entity.id
_entity.type
_entity.pdbx_description
1 polymer ?
#
loop_
_entity_poly.entity_id
_entity_poly.type
_entity_poly.pdbx_seq_one_letter_code
_entity_poly.pdbx_strand_id
1 'polypeptide(L)' 'MQTAARRDVGHGIWLISFTHYDLGYIELEQRTLQTIDNPFGTRLSPVS' A
#
# COMPACT_ATOMS: atom_id res chain seq x y z
N MET A 1 -2.80 -14.82 -10.62
CA MET A 1 -2.96 -14.15 -9.33
C MET A 1 -2.11 -12.90 -9.36
N GLN A 2 -2.65 -11.72 -9.03
CA GLN A 2 -1.85 -10.49 -8.93
C GLN A 2 -1.22 -10.41 -7.54
N THR A 3 0.07 -10.05 -7.45
CA THR A 3 0.85 -10.09 -6.22
C THR A 3 1.19 -8.67 -5.77
N ALA A 4 0.90 -8.34 -4.50
CA ALA A 4 1.38 -7.11 -3.88
C ALA A 4 2.83 -7.31 -3.37
N ALA A 5 3.64 -6.28 -3.51
CA ALA A 5 4.99 -6.21 -2.98
C ALA A 5 5.00 -5.44 -1.66
N ARG A 6 5.93 -5.80 -0.77
CA ARG A 6 6.18 -5.11 0.48
C ARG A 6 7.67 -4.86 0.62
N ARG A 7 8.05 -3.62 0.91
CA ARG A 7 9.45 -3.17 1.04
C ARG A 7 9.66 -2.53 2.41
N ASP A 8 10.75 -2.91 3.08
CA ASP A 8 11.18 -2.23 4.29
C ASP A 8 11.75 -0.85 3.92
N VAL A 9 11.28 0.21 4.58
CA VAL A 9 11.78 1.57 4.40
C VAL A 9 12.44 2.13 5.67
N GLY A 10 12.67 1.26 6.67
CA GLY A 10 13.29 1.59 7.95
C GLY A 10 12.32 1.98 9.06
N HIS A 11 12.83 2.03 10.29
CA HIS A 11 12.09 2.43 11.51
C HIS A 11 10.79 1.64 11.76
N GLY A 12 10.75 0.37 11.35
CA GLY A 12 9.54 -0.44 11.47
C GLY A 12 8.42 0.00 10.52
N ILE A 13 8.74 0.80 9.50
CA ILE A 13 7.82 1.24 8.47
C ILE A 13 8.02 0.37 7.21
N TRP A 14 6.92 -0.11 6.66
CA TRP A 14 6.90 -0.94 5.46
C TRP A 14 6.03 -0.33 4.40
N LEU A 15 6.59 -0.12 3.20
CA LEU A 15 5.85 0.32 2.03
C LEU A 15 5.15 -0.86 1.36
N ILE A 16 3.89 -0.68 1.02
CA ILE A 16 3.08 -1.62 0.25
C ILE A 16 2.92 -1.06 -1.16
N SER A 17 3.29 -1.87 -2.15
CA SER A 17 3.15 -1.52 -3.56
C SER A 17 2.37 -2.60 -4.28
N PHE A 18 1.55 -2.20 -5.24
CA PHE A 18 0.87 -3.12 -6.15
C PHE A 18 1.12 -2.67 -7.57
N THR A 19 1.61 -3.58 -8.41
CA THR A 19 2.18 -3.24 -9.73
C THR A 19 3.31 -2.20 -9.58
N HIS A 20 3.22 -1.05 -10.23
CA HIS A 20 4.18 0.05 -10.18
C HIS A 20 3.72 1.22 -9.29
N TYR A 21 2.71 1.00 -8.46
CA TYR A 21 2.14 2.04 -7.61
C TYR A 21 2.31 1.69 -6.14
N ASP A 22 2.68 2.69 -5.36
CA ASP A 22 2.67 2.62 -3.92
C ASP A 22 1.22 2.83 -3.42
N LEU A 23 0.81 2.05 -2.42
CA LEU A 23 -0.55 2.06 -1.86
C LEU A 23 -0.60 2.63 -0.44
N GLY A 24 0.51 2.54 0.29
CA GLY A 24 0.59 3.05 1.65
C GLY A 24 1.73 2.45 2.44
N TYR A 25 1.80 2.81 3.71
CA TYR A 25 2.81 2.35 4.65
C TYR A 25 2.16 1.67 5.86
N ILE A 26 2.77 0.59 6.32
CA ILE A 26 2.46 -0.04 7.61
C ILE A 26 3.51 0.43 8.60
N GLU A 27 3.07 1.05 9.69
CA GLU A 27 3.95 1.39 10.82
C GLU A 27 3.75 0.35 11.91
N LEU A 28 4.75 -0.50 12.12
CA LEU A 28 4.64 -1.67 12.98
C LEU A 28 4.51 -1.32 14.47
N GLU A 29 5.18 -0.26 14.90
CA GLU A 29 5.13 0.19 16.29
C GLU A 29 3.73 0.69 16.66
N GLN A 30 3.12 1.46 15.77
CA GLN A 30 1.78 2.00 15.95
C GLN A 30 0.66 1.03 15.53
N ARG A 31 1.00 -0.04 14.81
CA ARG A 31 0.04 -0.99 14.20
C ARG A 31 -0.97 -0.29 13.29
N THR A 32 -0.51 0.75 12.59
CA THR A 32 -1.33 1.57 11.70
C THR A 32 -1.00 1.29 10.24
N LEU A 33 -2.02 1.35 9.39
CA LEU A 33 -1.88 1.42 7.94
C LEU A 33 -2.22 2.85 7.52
N GLN A 34 -1.26 3.54 6.92
CA GLN A 34 -1.46 4.86 6.34
C GLN A 34 -1.56 4.72 4.82
N THR A 35 -2.70 5.09 4.27
CA THR A 35 -2.89 5.13 2.82
C THR A 35 -2.25 6.38 2.26
N ILE A 36 -1.46 6.25 1.20
CA ILE A 36 -1.13 7.40 0.35
C ILE A 36 -2.30 7.65 -0.59
N ASP A 37 -2.43 8.89 -1.06
CA ASP A 37 -3.49 9.26 -2.00
C ASP A 37 -3.54 8.26 -3.15
N ASN A 38 -4.69 7.61 -3.30
CA ASN A 38 -4.85 6.54 -4.25
C ASN A 38 -4.70 7.10 -5.67
N PRO A 39 -3.69 6.69 -6.47
CA PRO A 39 -3.56 7.16 -7.85
C PRO A 39 -4.73 6.70 -8.74
N PHE A 40 -5.54 5.73 -8.29
CA PHE A 40 -6.76 5.27 -8.97
C PHE A 40 -8.04 6.01 -8.53
N GLY A 41 -7.96 6.93 -7.56
CA GLY A 41 -9.11 7.65 -7.01
C GLY A 41 -10.17 6.75 -6.34
N THR A 42 -11.31 7.33 -5.95
CA THR A 42 -12.44 6.66 -5.27
C THR A 42 -13.15 5.59 -6.13
N ARG A 43 -12.78 5.39 -7.40
CA ARG A 43 -13.55 4.55 -8.32
C ARG A 43 -12.75 3.37 -8.86
N LEU A 44 -12.44 2.43 -7.98
CA LEU A 44 -12.25 1.05 -8.42
C LEU A 44 -13.63 0.50 -8.79
N SER A 45 -13.89 0.40 -10.09
CA SER A 45 -15.04 -0.36 -10.60
C SER A 45 -14.90 -1.81 -10.11
N PRO A 46 -15.98 -2.49 -9.69
CA PRO A 46 -15.89 -3.90 -9.33
C PRO A 46 -15.29 -4.68 -10.50
N VAL A 47 -14.26 -5.47 -10.22
CA VAL A 47 -13.72 -6.45 -11.18
C VAL A 47 -14.84 -7.47 -11.41
N SER A 48 -15.36 -7.53 -12.65
CA SER A 48 -16.25 -8.60 -13.13
C SER A 48 -15.54 -9.94 -13.21
#